data_AF-A0AAN6KG77-F1
#
_entry.id   AF-A0AAN6KG77-F1
#
_cell.length_a   1.000
_cell.length_b   1.000
_cell.length_c   1.000
_cell.angle_alpha   90.00
_cell.angle_beta   90.00
_cell.angle_gamma   90.00
#
_symmetry.space_group_name_H-M   'P 1'
#
loop_
_entity.id
_entity.type
_entity.pdbx_description
1 polymer ?
#
loop_
_entity_poly.entity_id
_entity_poly.type
_entity_poly.pdbx_seq_one_letter_code
_entity_poly.pdbx_strand_id
1 'polypeptide(L)'
;MAEFHIKKVAQVCANFVAAAITCTVADDVADRLQAFTVDPALDARLKRTKAELIRIIANNKHHPITYNPTYTAIVQDMRREKSKSKFKQIVDKAKTSVHNASTNMIETYLKPNVLDRGKGDLLELDMDKTAVTKQVVERHLMRDLAADTISPTLIGDMTDEEIAFVAAEPEETTRLRSNLETRKAMLEKGQETFKSALGLCK
;
A
#
# COMPACT_ATOMS: atom_id res chain seq x y z
N MET A 1 0.55 11.72 -15.94
CA MET A 1 -0.51 11.00 -15.18
C MET A 1 0.03 9.78 -14.43
N ALA A 2 0.71 8.82 -15.07
CA ALA A 2 1.25 7.65 -14.37
C ALA A 2 2.28 7.99 -13.28
N GLU A 3 3.24 8.89 -13.56
CA GLU A 3 4.26 9.29 -12.57
C GLU A 3 3.65 10.01 -11.36
N PHE A 4 2.63 10.84 -11.58
CA PHE A 4 1.89 11.50 -10.50
C PHE A 4 1.22 10.47 -9.58
N HIS A 5 0.57 9.45 -10.16
CA HIS A 5 -0.01 8.35 -9.39
C HIS A 5 1.05 7.57 -8.60
N ILE A 6 2.20 7.28 -9.20
CA ILE A 6 3.34 6.62 -8.52
C ILE A 6 3.78 7.42 -7.29
N LYS A 7 3.97 8.74 -7.44
CA LYS A 7 4.33 9.61 -6.31
C LYS A 7 3.28 9.59 -5.21
N LYS A 8 1.99 9.64 -5.57
CA LYS A 8 0.90 9.57 -4.59
C LYS A 8 0.88 8.25 -3.82
N VAL A 9 1.05 7.13 -4.51
CA VAL A 9 1.09 5.82 -3.84
C VAL A 9 2.34 5.67 -2.99
N ALA A 10 3.50 6.11 -3.47
CA ALA A 10 4.73 6.11 -2.69
C ALA A 10 4.58 6.93 -1.40
N GLN A 11 3.92 8.09 -1.45
CA GLN A 11 3.61 8.89 -0.27
C GLN A 11 2.71 8.15 0.72
N VAL A 12 1.69 7.44 0.22
CA VAL A 12 0.80 6.65 1.08
C VAL A 12 1.58 5.52 1.76
N CYS A 13 2.47 4.83 1.03
CA CYS A 13 3.33 3.80 1.61
C CYS A 13 4.28 4.38 2.67
N ALA A 14 4.89 5.54 2.40
CA ALA A 14 5.76 6.22 3.35
C ALA A 14 5.02 6.61 4.63
N ASN A 15 3.84 7.23 4.50
CA ASN A 15 3.02 7.61 5.64
C ASN A 15 2.57 6.39 6.46
N PHE A 16 2.24 5.28 5.78
CA PHE A 16 1.85 4.05 6.46
C PHE A 16 3.01 3.47 7.29
N VAL A 17 4.21 3.38 6.72
CA VAL A 17 5.38 2.85 7.44
C VAL A 17 5.76 3.78 8.60
N ALA A 18 5.79 5.10 8.38
CA ALA A 18 6.07 6.06 9.44
C ALA A 18 5.07 5.92 10.60
N ALA A 19 3.76 5.84 10.29
CA ALA A 19 2.74 5.65 11.32
C ALA A 19 2.88 4.33 12.09
N ALA A 20 3.32 3.25 11.43
CA ALA A 20 3.57 1.96 12.07
C ALA A 20 4.80 1.99 13.00
N ILE A 21 5.81 2.81 12.68
CA ILE A 21 7.00 2.97 13.51
C ILE A 21 6.67 3.84 14.73
N THR A 22 6.05 5.00 14.53
CA THR A 22 5.72 5.92 15.63
C THR A 22 4.74 5.33 16.64
N CYS A 23 3.95 4.30 16.27
CA CYS A 23 3.07 3.61 17.23
C CYS A 23 3.75 2.49 18.03
N THR A 24 4.98 2.10 17.66
CA THR A 24 5.70 0.96 18.26
C THR A 24 6.94 1.36 19.05
N VAL A 25 7.62 2.44 18.67
CA VAL A 25 8.87 2.89 19.31
C VAL A 25 8.76 4.35 19.78
N ALA A 26 9.66 4.76 20.67
CA ALA A 26 9.77 6.15 21.11
C ALA A 26 10.17 7.07 19.95
N ASP A 27 9.74 8.33 19.98
CA ASP A 27 9.89 9.28 18.85
C ASP A 27 11.35 9.43 18.40
N ASP A 28 12.29 9.44 19.34
CA ASP A 28 13.73 9.56 19.06
C ASP A 28 14.29 8.33 18.33
N VAL A 29 13.81 7.13 18.66
CA VAL A 29 14.16 5.89 17.97
C VAL A 29 13.45 5.82 16.61
N ALA A 30 12.18 6.27 16.55
CA ALA A 30 11.40 6.33 15.32
C ALA A 30 12.11 7.21 14.28
N ASP A 31 12.54 8.41 14.67
CA ASP A 31 13.21 9.36 13.78
C ASP A 31 14.52 8.79 13.22
N ARG A 32 15.33 8.15 14.07
CA ARG A 32 16.59 7.53 13.65
C ARG A 32 16.37 6.33 12.76
N LEU A 33 15.41 5.45 13.10
CA LEU A 33 15.09 4.28 12.28
C LEU A 33 14.53 4.70 10.92
N GLN A 34 13.67 5.74 10.91
CA GLN A 34 13.11 6.31 9.70
C GLN A 34 14.21 6.83 8.78
N ALA A 35 15.11 7.67 9.29
CA ALA A 35 16.17 8.28 8.50
C ALA A 35 17.24 7.26 8.06
N PHE A 36 17.63 6.34 8.93
CA PHE A 36 18.76 5.43 8.69
C PHE A 36 18.38 4.21 7.85
N THR A 37 17.18 3.67 8.04
CA THR A 37 16.77 2.39 7.44
C THR A 37 15.63 2.55 6.44
N VAL A 38 14.57 3.25 6.83
CA VAL A 38 13.30 3.23 6.09
C VAL A 38 13.34 4.14 4.86
N ASP A 39 13.82 5.37 5.02
CA ASP A 39 13.89 6.35 3.94
C ASP A 39 14.76 5.85 2.76
N PRO A 40 15.99 5.31 2.99
CA PRO A 40 16.78 4.71 1.92
C PRO A 40 16.05 3.57 1.19
N ALA A 41 15.35 2.71 1.93
CA ALA A 41 14.61 1.60 1.35
C ALA A 41 13.42 2.07 0.49
N LEU A 42 12.64 3.03 0.99
CA LEU A 42 11.53 3.64 0.26
C LEU A 42 12.01 4.38 -1.01
N ASP A 43 13.12 5.10 -0.91
CA ASP A 43 13.74 5.78 -2.05
C ASP A 43 14.22 4.79 -3.11
N ALA A 44 14.87 3.70 -2.69
CA ALA A 44 15.29 2.63 -3.59
C ALA A 44 14.08 2.02 -4.31
N ARG A 45 12.97 1.79 -3.61
CA ARG A 45 11.71 1.28 -4.19
C ARG A 45 11.11 2.26 -5.19
N LEU A 46 11.09 3.55 -4.87
CA LEU A 46 10.62 4.59 -5.79
C LEU A 46 11.49 4.67 -7.06
N LYS A 47 12.81 4.58 -6.92
CA LYS A 47 13.76 4.53 -8.05
C LYS A 47 13.50 3.33 -8.95
N ARG A 48 13.38 2.11 -8.38
CA ARG A 48 13.05 0.88 -9.13
C ARG A 48 11.71 1.01 -9.87
N THR A 49 10.71 1.56 -9.21
CA THR A 49 9.38 1.79 -9.79
C THR A 49 9.43 2.73 -11.00
N LYS A 50 10.16 3.85 -10.89
CA LYS A 50 10.32 4.78 -12.01
C LYS A 50 11.07 4.16 -13.19
N ALA A 51 12.11 3.37 -12.91
CA ALA A 51 12.86 2.65 -13.94
C ALA A 51 11.96 1.64 -14.68
N GLU A 52 11.11 0.90 -13.97
CA GLU A 52 10.16 -0.02 -14.58
C GLU A 52 9.12 0.69 -15.45
N LEU A 53 8.60 1.82 -14.99
CA LEU A 53 7.67 2.62 -15.79
C LEU A 53 8.31 3.04 -17.13
N ILE A 54 9.55 3.51 -17.10
CA ILE A 54 10.29 3.90 -18.31
C ILE A 54 10.44 2.69 -19.24
N ARG A 55 10.76 1.51 -18.71
CA ARG A 55 10.88 0.27 -19.49
C ARG A 55 9.57 -0.12 -20.16
N ILE A 56 8.44 -0.06 -19.45
CA ILE A 56 7.13 -0.36 -20.04
C ILE A 56 6.76 0.64 -21.14
N ILE A 57 7.00 1.93 -20.91
CA ILE A 57 6.76 2.97 -21.93
C ILE A 57 7.62 2.72 -23.17
N ALA A 58 8.89 2.36 -22.99
CA ALA A 58 9.78 2.03 -24.10
C ALA A 58 9.30 0.80 -24.88
N ASN A 59 8.89 -0.26 -24.19
CA ASN A 59 8.37 -1.47 -24.81
C ASN A 59 7.06 -1.21 -25.59
N ASN A 60 6.17 -0.37 -25.05
CA ASN A 60 4.93 0.00 -25.72
C ASN A 60 5.18 0.76 -27.03
N LYS A 61 6.28 1.52 -27.13
CA LYS A 61 6.68 2.22 -28.38
C LYS A 61 7.21 1.29 -29.48
N HIS A 62 7.59 0.05 -29.16
CA HIS A 62 8.02 -0.89 -30.18
C HIS A 62 6.82 -1.33 -31.02
N HIS A 63 7.05 -1.59 -32.31
CA HIS A 63 6.00 -2.11 -33.17
C HIS A 63 5.34 -3.33 -32.51
N PRO A 64 3.98 -3.39 -32.48
CA PRO A 64 3.31 -4.60 -32.02
C PRO A 64 3.96 -5.77 -32.72
N ILE A 65 4.37 -6.80 -31.97
CA ILE A 65 4.77 -8.08 -32.57
C ILE A 65 3.57 -8.44 -33.45
N THR A 66 3.74 -8.30 -34.77
CA THR A 66 2.64 -8.42 -35.71
C THR A 66 2.28 -9.88 -35.72
N TYR A 67 1.33 -10.23 -34.86
CA TYR A 67 0.69 -11.53 -34.87
C TYR A 67 0.26 -11.82 -36.32
N ASN A 68 0.39 -13.08 -36.72
CA ASN A 68 -0.13 -13.56 -37.99
C ASN A 68 -1.56 -12.99 -38.22
N PRO A 69 -1.88 -12.43 -39.40
CA PRO A 69 -3.20 -11.89 -39.74
C PRO A 69 -4.38 -12.82 -39.38
N THR A 70 -4.18 -14.13 -39.47
CA THR A 70 -5.18 -15.13 -39.07
C THR A 70 -5.45 -15.09 -37.56
N TYR A 71 -4.40 -14.97 -36.74
CA TYR A 71 -4.54 -14.87 -35.28
C TYR A 71 -5.18 -13.55 -34.86
N THR A 72 -4.80 -12.43 -35.48
CA THR A 72 -5.41 -11.13 -35.16
C THR A 72 -6.90 -11.13 -35.50
N ALA A 73 -7.29 -11.69 -36.64
CA ALA A 73 -8.71 -11.85 -37.00
C ALA A 73 -9.47 -12.69 -35.96
N ILE A 74 -8.92 -13.85 -35.57
CA ILE A 74 -9.52 -14.73 -34.56
C ILE A 74 -9.68 -14.01 -33.22
N VAL A 75 -8.66 -13.30 -32.75
CA VAL A 75 -8.73 -12.54 -31.49
C VAL A 75 -9.74 -11.39 -31.57
N GLN A 76 -9.80 -10.68 -32.69
CA GLN A 76 -10.77 -9.61 -32.89
C GLN A 76 -12.21 -10.14 -32.90
N ASP A 77 -12.45 -11.28 -33.54
CA ASP A 77 -13.76 -11.93 -33.53
C ASP A 77 -14.14 -12.42 -32.13
N MET A 78 -13.21 -13.03 -31.39
CA MET A 78 -13.43 -13.40 -29.99
C MET A 78 -13.76 -12.18 -29.11
N ARG A 79 -13.07 -11.05 -29.29
CA ARG A 79 -13.35 -9.80 -28.56
C ARG A 79 -14.72 -9.22 -28.91
N ARG A 80 -15.11 -9.28 -30.18
CA ARG A 80 -16.41 -8.82 -30.69
C ARG A 80 -17.55 -9.65 -30.08
N GLU A 81 -17.43 -10.97 -30.09
CA GLU A 81 -18.44 -11.86 -29.51
C GLU A 81 -18.53 -11.71 -27.98
N LYS A 82 -17.39 -11.55 -27.30
CA LYS A 82 -17.38 -11.26 -25.86
C LYS A 82 -18.08 -9.93 -25.54
N SER A 83 -17.82 -8.89 -26.33
CA SER A 83 -18.45 -7.57 -26.17
C SER A 83 -19.95 -7.63 -26.43
N LYS A 84 -20.37 -8.36 -27.47
CA LYS A 84 -21.77 -8.61 -27.81
C LYS A 84 -22.50 -9.38 -26.70
N SER A 85 -21.86 -10.40 -26.11
CA SER A 85 -22.41 -11.15 -24.99
C SER A 85 -22.58 -10.28 -23.75
N LYS A 86 -21.59 -9.45 -23.40
CA LYS A 86 -21.69 -8.49 -22.30
C LYS A 86 -22.81 -7.47 -22.54
N PHE A 87 -22.90 -6.95 -23.76
CA PHE A 87 -23.96 -5.99 -24.13
C PHE A 87 -25.34 -6.61 -23.98
N LYS A 88 -25.52 -7.85 -24.44
CA LYS A 88 -26.77 -8.60 -24.25
C LYS A 88 -27.14 -8.73 -22.78
N GLN A 89 -26.18 -9.07 -21.90
CA GLN A 89 -26.43 -9.13 -20.46
C GLN A 89 -26.85 -7.79 -19.86
N ILE A 90 -26.28 -6.67 -20.32
CA ILE A 90 -26.66 -5.32 -19.87
C ILE A 90 -28.08 -4.98 -20.34
N VAL A 91 -28.40 -5.28 -21.60
CA VAL A 91 -29.74 -5.08 -22.17
C VAL A 91 -30.76 -5.91 -21.41
N ASP A 92 -30.46 -7.18 -21.10
CA ASP A 92 -31.35 -8.05 -20.33
C ASP A 92 -31.57 -7.53 -18.90
N LYS A 93 -30.54 -7.00 -18.24
CA LYS A 93 -30.66 -6.32 -16.93
C LYS A 93 -31.44 -5.02 -16.99
N ALA A 94 -31.45 -4.35 -18.14
CA ALA A 94 -32.16 -3.08 -18.32
C ALA A 94 -33.65 -3.26 -18.70
N LYS A 95 -34.07 -4.46 -19.12
CA LYS A 95 -35.47 -4.76 -19.44
C LYS A 95 -36.34 -4.65 -18.18
N THR A 96 -37.46 -3.96 -18.32
CA THR A 96 -38.50 -3.85 -17.29
C THR A 96 -39.86 -3.99 -17.95
N SER A 97 -40.72 -4.81 -17.36
CA SER A 97 -42.10 -4.97 -17.80
C SER A 97 -42.98 -3.95 -17.10
N VAL A 98 -43.77 -3.20 -17.86
CA VAL A 98 -44.73 -2.22 -17.34
C VAL A 98 -46.12 -2.61 -17.83
N HIS A 99 -47.08 -2.68 -16.92
CA HIS A 99 -48.46 -2.94 -17.27
C HIS A 99 -49.11 -1.67 -17.81
N ASN A 100 -49.54 -1.69 -19.06
CA ASN A 100 -50.25 -0.58 -19.67
C ASN A 100 -51.76 -0.73 -19.38
N ALA A 101 -52.30 0.14 -18.52
CA ALA A 101 -53.71 0.11 -18.14
C ALA A 101 -54.67 0.45 -19.30
N SER A 102 -54.19 1.13 -20.34
CA SER A 102 -55.00 1.54 -21.49
C SER A 102 -55.17 0.43 -22.52
N THR A 103 -54.17 -0.44 -22.68
CA THR A 103 -54.21 -1.58 -23.64
C THR A 103 -54.38 -2.93 -22.95
N ASN A 104 -54.32 -2.97 -21.61
CA ASN A 104 -54.33 -4.18 -20.79
C ASN A 104 -53.24 -5.19 -21.17
N MET A 105 -52.11 -4.68 -21.69
CA MET A 105 -50.97 -5.47 -22.15
C MET A 105 -49.72 -5.16 -21.31
N ILE A 106 -48.83 -6.14 -21.20
CA ILE A 106 -47.51 -5.97 -20.61
C ILE A 106 -46.55 -5.51 -21.70
N GLU A 107 -46.02 -4.30 -21.56
CA GLU A 107 -45.03 -3.73 -22.47
C GLU A 107 -43.63 -3.79 -21.86
N THR A 108 -42.64 -4.14 -22.68
CA THR A 108 -41.24 -4.22 -22.23
C THR A 108 -40.50 -2.94 -22.59
N TYR A 109 -39.92 -2.29 -21.58
CA TYR A 109 -39.15 -1.06 -21.71
C TYR A 109 -37.69 -1.29 -21.30
N LEU A 110 -36.78 -0.46 -21.81
CA LEU A 110 -35.37 -0.44 -21.40
C LEU A 110 -35.14 0.74 -20.45
N LYS A 111 -34.56 0.47 -19.28
CA LYS A 111 -34.16 1.49 -18.30
C LYS A 111 -32.86 2.17 -18.73
N PRO A 112 -32.87 3.46 -19.14
CA PRO A 112 -31.69 4.13 -19.66
C PRO A 112 -30.56 4.24 -18.64
N ASN A 113 -30.90 4.47 -17.36
CA ASN A 113 -29.93 4.58 -16.27
C ASN A 113 -29.15 3.27 -15.98
N VAL A 114 -29.74 2.11 -16.29
CA VAL A 114 -29.06 0.81 -16.18
C VAL A 114 -28.13 0.59 -17.38
N LEU A 115 -28.56 1.01 -18.57
CA LEU A 115 -27.74 0.97 -19.79
C LEU A 115 -26.49 1.86 -19.65
N ASP A 116 -26.67 3.10 -19.16
CA ASP A 116 -25.57 4.06 -19.00
C ASP A 116 -24.53 3.58 -17.98
N ARG A 117 -24.97 2.98 -16.86
CA ARG A 117 -24.04 2.37 -15.90
C ARG A 117 -23.31 1.17 -16.48
N GLY A 118 -24.00 0.32 -17.24
CA GLY A 118 -23.42 -0.86 -17.87
C GLY A 118 -22.43 -0.54 -19.00
N LYS A 119 -22.47 0.66 -19.58
CA LYS A 119 -21.54 1.09 -20.64
C LYS A 119 -20.07 1.02 -20.20
N GLY A 120 -19.79 1.26 -18.92
CA GLY A 120 -18.44 1.11 -18.35
C GLY A 120 -17.90 -0.33 -18.44
N ASP A 121 -18.76 -1.33 -18.28
CA ASP A 121 -18.40 -2.76 -18.33
C ASP A 121 -18.13 -3.27 -19.76
N LEU A 122 -18.61 -2.50 -20.75
CA LEU A 122 -18.41 -2.73 -22.18
C LEU A 122 -17.04 -2.26 -22.67
N LEU A 123 -16.41 -1.32 -21.97
CA LEU A 123 -15.07 -0.86 -22.30
C LEU A 123 -14.09 -1.99 -21.97
N GLU A 124 -13.29 -2.39 -22.97
CA GLU A 124 -12.17 -3.28 -22.71
C GLU A 124 -11.22 -2.59 -21.74
N LEU A 125 -10.73 -3.35 -20.76
CA LEU A 125 -9.74 -2.87 -19.81
C LEU A 125 -8.50 -2.48 -20.62
N ASP A 126 -8.11 -1.21 -20.54
CA ASP A 126 -6.91 -0.71 -21.19
C ASP A 126 -5.71 -1.51 -20.65
N MET A 127 -5.15 -2.38 -21.51
CA MET A 127 -4.03 -3.25 -21.15
C MET A 127 -2.87 -2.44 -20.58
N ASP A 128 -2.66 -1.22 -21.07
CA ASP A 128 -1.59 -0.34 -20.63
C ASP A 128 -1.82 0.17 -19.21
N LYS A 129 -3.06 0.56 -18.87
CA LYS A 129 -3.41 0.95 -17.50
C LYS A 129 -3.24 -0.22 -16.53
N THR A 130 -3.59 -1.43 -16.95
CA THR A 130 -3.46 -2.62 -16.09
C THR A 130 -2.03 -3.07 -15.90
N ALA A 131 -1.19 -2.91 -16.93
CA ALA A 131 0.23 -3.15 -16.83
C ALA A 131 0.87 -2.18 -15.84
N VAL A 132 0.53 -0.88 -15.91
CA VAL A 132 1.08 0.11 -14.97
C VAL A 132 0.62 -0.17 -13.52
N THR A 133 -0.66 -0.44 -13.28
CA THR A 133 -1.13 -0.66 -11.90
C THR A 133 -0.57 -1.93 -11.28
N LYS A 134 -0.53 -3.05 -12.01
CA LYS A 134 -0.02 -4.32 -11.47
C LYS A 134 1.50 -4.40 -11.48
N GLN A 135 2.11 -4.09 -12.62
CA GLN A 135 3.54 -4.33 -12.81
C GLN A 135 4.39 -3.21 -12.21
N VAL A 136 3.93 -1.96 -12.23
CA VAL A 136 4.69 -0.84 -11.67
C VAL A 136 4.30 -0.59 -10.22
N VAL A 137 3.01 -0.35 -9.96
CA VAL A 137 2.57 0.05 -8.62
C VAL A 137 2.54 -1.14 -7.65
N GLU A 138 1.75 -2.17 -7.93
CA GLU A 138 1.59 -3.29 -7.00
C GLU A 138 2.92 -4.00 -6.76
N ARG A 139 3.66 -4.35 -7.82
CA ARG A 139 4.89 -5.13 -7.72
C ARG A 139 6.09 -4.37 -7.14
N HIS A 140 6.27 -3.08 -7.45
CA HIS A 140 7.46 -2.33 -7.03
C HIS A 140 7.22 -1.34 -5.87
N LEU A 141 5.98 -0.89 -5.63
CA LEU A 141 5.67 0.00 -4.49
C LEU A 141 4.93 -0.68 -3.34
N MET A 142 4.13 -1.72 -3.56
CA MET A 142 3.33 -2.31 -2.48
C MET A 142 3.82 -3.68 -2.03
N ARG A 143 4.15 -4.56 -2.99
CA ARG A 143 4.64 -5.89 -2.70
C ARG A 143 5.93 -5.80 -1.88
N ASP A 144 6.00 -6.68 -0.88
CA ASP A 144 7.12 -6.82 0.03
C ASP A 144 7.52 -5.51 0.72
N LEU A 145 6.58 -4.57 0.90
CA LEU A 145 6.83 -3.29 1.57
C LEU A 145 7.48 -3.51 2.94
N ALA A 146 6.85 -4.29 3.83
CA ALA A 146 7.39 -4.56 5.15
C ALA A 146 8.74 -5.31 5.10
N ALA A 147 8.88 -6.28 4.20
CA ALA A 147 10.09 -7.10 4.09
C ALA A 147 11.30 -6.28 3.60
N ASP A 148 11.08 -5.33 2.69
CA ASP A 148 12.13 -4.47 2.14
C ASP A 148 12.43 -3.23 2.98
N THR A 149 11.49 -2.75 3.81
CA THR A 149 11.68 -1.50 4.56
C THR A 149 11.96 -1.69 6.05
N ILE A 150 11.37 -2.70 6.69
CA ILE A 150 11.48 -2.90 8.14
C ILE A 150 11.27 -4.37 8.51
N SER A 151 12.22 -5.23 8.10
CA SER A 151 12.20 -6.64 8.44
C SER A 151 13.18 -6.96 9.58
N PRO A 152 12.90 -8.02 10.36
CA PRO A 152 13.84 -8.50 11.37
C PRO A 152 15.22 -8.86 10.77
N THR A 153 15.26 -9.29 9.51
CA THR A 153 16.52 -9.60 8.82
C THR A 153 17.36 -8.34 8.62
N LEU A 154 16.74 -7.22 8.23
CA LEU A 154 17.45 -5.94 8.06
C LEU A 154 18.08 -5.49 9.38
N ILE A 155 17.39 -5.67 10.50
CA ILE A 155 17.90 -5.35 11.83
C ILE A 155 19.03 -6.32 12.23
N GLY A 156 18.89 -7.61 11.90
CA GLY A 156 19.91 -8.62 12.16
C GLY A 156 21.20 -8.41 11.36
N ASP A 157 21.12 -7.73 10.22
CA ASP A 157 22.27 -7.37 9.37
C ASP A 157 22.96 -6.06 9.82
N MET A 158 22.39 -5.33 10.79
CA MET A 158 22.99 -4.10 11.32
C MET A 158 24.21 -4.42 12.19
N THR A 159 25.23 -3.58 12.08
CA THR A 159 26.41 -3.62 12.96
C THR A 159 26.07 -3.17 14.38
N ASP A 160 26.90 -3.57 15.35
CA ASP A 160 26.74 -3.16 16.74
C ASP A 160 26.75 -1.63 16.90
N GLU A 161 27.56 -0.94 16.10
CA GLU A 161 27.60 0.53 16.07
C GLU A 161 26.30 1.15 15.56
N GLU A 162 25.69 0.58 14.52
CA GLU A 162 24.41 1.05 13.98
C GLU A 162 23.26 0.80 14.96
N ILE A 163 23.25 -0.37 15.60
CA ILE A 163 22.27 -0.68 16.65
C ILE A 163 22.45 0.28 17.82
N ALA A 164 23.68 0.52 18.27
CA ALA A 164 23.97 1.48 19.32
C ALA A 164 23.50 2.88 18.93
N PHE A 165 23.70 3.31 17.69
CA PHE A 165 23.24 4.61 17.21
C PHE A 165 21.72 4.72 17.21
N VAL A 166 20.99 3.71 16.73
CA VAL A 166 19.51 3.74 16.67
C VAL A 166 18.88 3.61 18.06
N ALA A 167 19.48 2.82 18.95
CA ALA A 167 18.97 2.59 20.30
C ALA A 167 19.53 3.56 21.35
N ALA A 168 20.48 4.44 21.00
CA ALA A 168 21.05 5.39 21.94
C ALA A 168 19.96 6.25 22.56
N GLU A 169 20.10 6.64 23.80
CA GLU A 169 19.10 7.50 24.41
C GLU A 169 19.47 8.97 24.29
N PRO A 170 18.48 9.87 24.21
CA PRO A 170 18.74 11.29 24.35
C PRO A 170 19.42 11.61 25.68
N GLU A 171 20.30 12.61 25.67
CA GLU A 171 21.03 13.04 26.87
C GLU A 171 20.07 13.44 28.00
N GLU A 172 18.95 14.08 27.63
CA GLU A 172 17.90 14.46 28.58
C GLU A 172 17.29 13.25 29.30
N THR A 173 16.94 12.20 28.55
CA THR A 173 16.38 10.95 29.08
C THR A 173 17.40 10.22 29.94
N THR A 174 18.66 10.20 29.52
CA THR A 174 19.76 9.58 30.27
C THR A 174 19.95 10.26 31.62
N ARG A 175 19.99 11.59 31.62
CA ARG A 175 20.13 12.40 32.84
C ARG A 175 18.93 12.24 33.77
N LEU A 176 17.72 12.23 33.21
CA LEU A 176 16.49 12.04 33.97
C LEU A 176 16.46 10.65 34.62
N ARG A 177 16.82 9.58 33.89
CA ARG A 177 16.92 8.24 34.47
C ARG A 177 17.89 8.21 35.64
N SER A 178 19.09 8.77 35.47
CA SER A 178 20.09 8.81 36.55
C SER A 178 19.55 9.52 37.81
N ASN A 179 18.85 10.64 37.64
CA ASN A 179 18.24 11.36 38.76
C ASN A 179 17.15 10.52 39.47
N LEU A 180 16.26 9.90 38.71
CA LEU A 180 15.16 9.09 39.24
C LEU A 180 15.67 7.83 39.93
N GLU A 181 16.67 7.14 39.38
CA GLU A 181 17.30 5.97 40.00
C GLU A 181 17.97 6.34 41.34
N THR A 182 18.65 7.48 41.40
CA THR A 182 19.24 7.98 42.66
C THR A 182 18.17 8.23 43.71
N ARG A 183 17.05 8.85 43.32
CA ARG A 183 15.93 9.13 44.23
C ARG A 183 15.23 7.86 44.70
N LYS A 184 15.03 6.89 43.79
CA LYS A 184 14.48 5.57 44.10
C LYS A 184 15.36 4.86 45.13
N ALA A 185 16.67 4.78 44.91
CA ALA A 185 17.60 4.14 45.84
C ALA A 185 17.59 4.78 47.24
N MET A 186 17.51 6.11 47.32
CA MET A 186 17.38 6.80 48.61
C MET A 186 16.07 6.46 49.33
N LEU A 187 14.96 6.41 48.61
CA LEU A 187 13.64 6.08 49.18
C LEU A 187 13.55 4.62 49.62
N GLU A 188 14.10 3.69 48.83
CA GLU A 188 14.16 2.26 49.17
C GLU A 188 15.00 2.04 50.43
N LYS A 189 16.19 2.66 50.51
CA LYS A 189 17.03 2.62 51.70
C LYS A 189 16.33 3.23 52.92
N GLY A 190 15.66 4.37 52.75
CA GLY A 190 14.85 4.98 53.81
C GLY A 190 13.75 4.04 54.30
N GLN A 191 13.00 3.43 53.37
CA GLN A 191 11.95 2.47 53.70
C GLN A 191 12.49 1.25 54.47
N GLU A 192 13.63 0.71 54.06
CA GLU A 192 14.29 -0.42 54.73
C GLU A 192 14.74 -0.05 56.14
N THR A 193 15.30 1.15 56.34
CA THR A 193 15.67 1.63 57.68
C THR A 193 14.45 1.79 58.58
N PHE A 194 13.32 2.31 58.07
CA PHE A 194 12.08 2.40 58.85
C PHE A 194 11.49 1.03 59.19
N LYS A 195 11.47 0.09 58.24
CA LYS A 195 11.01 -1.29 58.49
C LYS A 195 11.87 -1.97 59.57
N SER A 196 13.18 -1.77 59.52
CA SER A 196 14.11 -2.29 60.53
C SER A 196 13.86 -1.67 61.91
N ALA A 197 13.66 -0.35 61.99
CA ALA A 197 13.39 0.33 63.25
C ALA A 197 12.04 -0.04 63.89
N LEU A 198 11.03 -0.39 63.08
CA LEU A 198 9.72 -0.85 63.54
C LEU A 198 9.69 -2.34 63.91
N GLY A 199 10.81 -3.07 63.78
CA GLY A 199 10.86 -4.52 64.05
C GLY A 199 10.07 -5.36 63.06
N LEU A 200 9.76 -4.81 61.88
CA LEU A 200 9.00 -5.48 60.81
C LEU A 200 9.91 -6.26 59.84
N CYS A 201 11.23 -6.19 60.02
CA CYS A 201 12.19 -7.05 59.33
C CYS A 201 12.23 -8.42 60.03
N LYS A 202 11.79 -9.48 59.34
CA LYS A 202 12.14 -10.87 59.67
C LYS A 202 13.48 -11.23 59.04
#